data_AF-A0A538TKG6-F1
#
_entry.id   AF-A0A538TKG6-F1
#
_cell.length_a   1.000
_cell.length_b   1.000
_cell.length_c   1.000
_cell.angle_alpha   90.00
_cell.angle_beta   90.00
_cell.angle_gamma   90.00
#
_symmetry.space_group_name_H-M   'P 1'
#
loop_
_entity.id
_entity.type
_entity.pdbx_description
1 polymer ?
#
loop_
_entity_poly.entity_id
_entity_poly.type
_entity_poly.pdbx_seq_one_letter_code
_entity_poly.pdbx_strand_id
1 'polypeptide(L)'
;MGGRHAPGRPRPRARLERLGLGARVGARGPLVPICHPRARTDPGGRLDAVGPETLARPDASLRHAGAHARTLVIGPGRRRALDPVRLALERSLFESCAEEMGVTLMRTAHSPNIKERLDHSCAIFDRRGRLVAQAAHIPVHLGSMPRAVEASLALAPFAPGDVVLLNDPYAGGTHLPDLTMVTPVFLGPGAPEFFVANRAHHADVGGAAPGSMPLAREIYEEGLRVPPLRLVRGGRLEEDVLRLLLANVRTPEEREADLKAGLGAQAIGVERLRELARRAGAGDRGRAALRRAAEDLMQVAERSVRAALRALPRGQFRHHDVLDDDGMSDQPIEIAVTLTVGEGRARVDFTGSSPQTSGPVNAVEAVSRAATWYAVRCVLGEIPINHGTFRPIEVVAPPGTVVHALPPAAVGAGNVETSQRIVDVVLGAFAKALPDRIPAASSGTMNNLLIGGVDPRTGRPFSYYETLAGGHGAGPGWHGASALQAHMTNTRNTPVEALEHAYPLRVVGTQIRRGSGGRGRFRGGDGIERTLELRARARVTVIADRRRRGPYGLSGGRAGARGFTRVEQPGPSGAAERSRAPWPGKFQADLAAGSVLTLASPGGGGFGRPARRRGRRVRSGRRAP
;
A
#
# COMPACT_ATOMS: atom_id res chain seq x y z
N MET A 1 -55.61 30.62 -44.36
CA MET A 1 -57.03 30.24 -44.12
C MET A 1 -57.00 28.93 -43.32
N GLY A 2 -57.10 28.95 -41.98
CA GLY A 2 -58.35 28.83 -41.22
C GLY A 2 -58.89 27.39 -41.31
N GLY A 3 -59.08 26.56 -40.28
CA GLY A 3 -58.90 26.63 -38.83
C GLY A 3 -59.51 25.37 -38.17
N ARG A 4 -59.19 25.14 -36.88
CA ARG A 4 -59.87 24.31 -35.85
C ARG A 4 -59.88 22.77 -35.97
N HIS A 5 -59.19 22.11 -35.02
CA HIS A 5 -59.82 21.42 -33.87
C HIS A 5 -58.77 20.91 -32.87
N ALA A 6 -58.96 21.25 -31.58
CA ALA A 6 -58.39 20.54 -30.42
C ALA A 6 -59.40 19.44 -29.99
N PRO A 7 -59.01 18.37 -29.27
CA PRO A 7 -58.74 18.49 -27.82
C PRO A 7 -57.70 17.50 -27.24
N GLY A 8 -57.33 17.71 -25.97
CA GLY A 8 -56.95 16.61 -25.05
C GLY A 8 -55.58 16.69 -24.37
N ARG A 9 -55.53 17.31 -23.18
CA ARG A 9 -54.45 17.10 -22.19
C ARG A 9 -54.71 15.83 -21.38
N PRO A 10 -53.66 15.10 -20.95
CA PRO A 10 -53.70 14.36 -19.69
C PRO A 10 -52.78 14.98 -18.64
N ARG A 11 -53.30 15.10 -17.40
CA ARG A 11 -52.57 15.49 -16.19
C ARG A 11 -51.72 14.33 -15.65
N PRO A 12 -50.64 14.61 -14.88
CA PRO A 12 -49.73 13.59 -14.37
C PRO A 12 -50.31 12.89 -13.14
N ARG A 13 -50.20 11.56 -13.09
CA ARG A 13 -50.38 10.79 -11.85
C ARG A 13 -49.02 10.52 -11.22
N ALA A 14 -48.75 11.23 -10.13
CA ALA A 14 -47.70 10.90 -9.18
C ALA A 14 -48.07 9.61 -8.43
N ARG A 15 -47.16 8.64 -8.40
CA ARG A 15 -47.14 7.58 -7.39
C ARG A 15 -45.73 7.57 -6.78
N LEU A 16 -45.62 8.21 -5.63
CA LEU A 16 -44.47 8.13 -4.73
C LEU A 16 -44.54 6.78 -4.01
N GLU A 17 -43.72 5.82 -4.43
CA GLU A 17 -43.40 4.66 -3.61
C GLU A 17 -42.02 4.86 -2.96
N ARG A 18 -42.06 4.87 -1.62
CA ARG A 18 -40.89 4.94 -0.74
C ARG A 18 -40.09 3.65 -0.90
N LEU A 19 -38.87 3.73 -1.43
CA LEU A 19 -37.90 2.65 -1.28
C LEU A 19 -37.39 2.66 0.17
N GLY A 20 -37.88 1.69 0.95
CA GLY A 20 -37.43 1.43 2.31
C GLY A 20 -36.04 0.80 2.31
N LEU A 21 -35.02 1.60 2.65
CA LEU A 21 -33.75 1.08 3.17
C LEU A 21 -33.94 0.80 4.67
N GLY A 22 -34.38 -0.42 4.96
CA GLY A 22 -34.64 -0.89 6.32
C GLY A 22 -34.36 -2.38 6.45
N ALA A 23 -33.16 -2.83 6.10
CA ALA A 23 -32.70 -4.17 6.45
C ALA A 23 -31.83 -4.09 7.71
N ARG A 24 -32.45 -4.32 8.88
CA ARG A 24 -31.74 -4.63 10.12
C ARG A 24 -31.14 -6.04 9.98
N VAL A 25 -29.84 -6.13 9.74
CA VAL A 25 -29.11 -7.40 9.89
C VAL A 25 -28.79 -7.57 11.37
N GLY A 26 -29.59 -8.37 12.06
CA GLY A 26 -29.30 -8.82 13.42
C GLY A 26 -28.27 -9.94 13.40
N ALA A 27 -27.01 -9.62 13.67
CA ALA A 27 -25.97 -10.60 13.98
C ALA A 27 -25.67 -10.52 15.48
N ARG A 28 -26.43 -11.24 16.30
CA ARG A 28 -26.03 -11.61 17.66
C ARG A 28 -25.44 -13.02 17.60
N GLY A 29 -24.12 -13.09 17.51
CA GLY A 29 -23.34 -14.30 17.77
C GLY A 29 -22.07 -13.90 18.51
N PRO A 30 -21.59 -14.68 19.50
CA PRO A 30 -20.41 -14.31 20.26
C PRO A 30 -19.18 -14.31 19.36
N LEU A 31 -18.40 -13.22 19.41
CA LEU A 31 -17.10 -13.10 18.78
C LEU A 31 -16.12 -14.06 19.46
N VAL A 32 -15.70 -15.10 18.74
CA VAL A 32 -14.58 -15.95 19.16
C VAL A 32 -13.28 -15.23 18.79
N PRO A 33 -12.36 -14.98 19.72
CA PRO A 33 -11.08 -14.35 19.41
C PRO A 33 -10.22 -15.29 18.56
N ILE A 34 -9.85 -14.83 17.37
CA ILE A 34 -8.86 -15.50 16.51
C ILE A 34 -7.49 -15.30 17.16
N CYS A 35 -7.04 -16.30 17.91
CA CYS A 35 -5.65 -16.36 18.38
C CYS A 35 -4.73 -16.72 17.21
N HIS A 36 -3.74 -15.87 16.93
CA HIS A 36 -2.62 -16.22 16.05
C HIS A 36 -1.87 -17.44 16.63
N PRO A 37 -1.71 -18.56 15.88
CA PRO A 37 -0.84 -19.63 16.33
C PRO A 37 0.62 -19.17 16.23
N ARG A 38 1.32 -19.16 17.38
CA ARG A 38 2.79 -19.09 17.42
C ARG A 38 3.34 -20.40 16.86
N ALA A 39 3.80 -20.39 15.62
CA ALA A 39 4.52 -21.52 15.05
C ALA A 39 5.91 -21.62 15.70
N ARG A 40 6.13 -22.68 16.49
CA ARG A 40 7.46 -23.22 16.78
C ARG A 40 7.78 -24.21 15.67
N THR A 41 8.85 -23.95 14.92
CA THR A 41 9.38 -24.89 13.93
C THR A 41 10.41 -25.80 14.59
N ASP A 42 10.21 -27.11 14.52
CA ASP A 42 11.27 -28.11 14.64
C ASP A 42 11.19 -29.02 13.40
N PRO A 43 12.31 -29.45 12.78
CA PRO A 43 12.32 -30.01 11.44
C PRO A 43 12.26 -31.55 11.47
N GLY A 44 11.19 -32.12 10.91
CA GLY A 44 11.16 -33.52 10.48
C GLY A 44 9.94 -34.30 10.96
N GLY A 45 9.01 -34.58 10.04
CA GLY A 45 7.90 -35.49 10.27
C GLY A 45 6.77 -35.29 9.26
N ARG A 46 6.36 -36.36 8.57
CA ARG A 46 5.24 -36.39 7.64
C ARG A 46 3.92 -36.09 8.37
N LEU A 47 3.01 -35.39 7.69
CA LEU A 47 1.65 -35.13 8.18
C LEU A 47 0.71 -36.23 7.67
N ASP A 48 0.19 -37.03 8.59
CA ASP A 48 -1.03 -37.83 8.39
C ASP A 48 -2.14 -37.25 9.29
N ALA A 49 -3.36 -37.18 8.75
CA ALA A 49 -4.52 -36.55 9.36
C ALA A 49 -5.18 -37.43 10.42
N VAL A 50 -5.57 -36.84 11.57
CA VAL A 50 -6.46 -37.47 12.57
C VAL A 50 -7.47 -36.45 13.09
N GLY A 51 -8.75 -36.87 13.17
CA GLY A 51 -9.91 -36.10 13.59
C GLY A 51 -10.02 -35.82 15.10
N PRO A 52 -11.11 -35.19 15.56
CA PRO A 52 -11.17 -34.50 16.83
C PRO A 52 -11.69 -35.40 17.93
N GLU A 53 -10.96 -35.53 19.06
CA GLU A 53 -11.57 -35.71 20.37
C GLU A 53 -10.57 -35.52 21.53
N THR A 54 -11.12 -35.10 22.67
CA THR A 54 -10.56 -35.00 24.03
C THR A 54 -9.59 -33.86 24.40
N LEU A 55 -10.18 -32.83 25.02
CA LEU A 55 -9.56 -31.82 25.87
C LEU A 55 -9.10 -32.42 27.21
N ALA A 56 -7.81 -32.33 27.52
CA ALA A 56 -7.27 -32.49 28.87
C ALA A 56 -6.60 -31.19 29.34
N ARG A 57 -6.95 -30.77 30.57
CA ARG A 57 -6.49 -29.54 31.24
C ARG A 57 -4.97 -29.55 31.48
N PRO A 58 -4.24 -28.43 31.33
CA PRO A 58 -2.86 -28.37 31.76
C PRO A 58 -2.72 -27.94 33.23
N ASP A 59 -1.88 -28.70 33.92
CA ASP A 59 -1.42 -28.52 35.28
C ASP A 59 -0.49 -27.31 35.41
N ALA A 60 -0.48 -26.75 36.62
CA ALA A 60 0.24 -25.55 37.00
C ALA A 60 1.69 -25.88 37.38
N SER A 61 2.66 -25.29 36.69
CA SER A 61 3.91 -24.81 37.30
C SER A 61 4.89 -24.30 36.24
N LEU A 62 5.08 -22.99 36.15
CA LEU A 62 6.37 -22.41 35.72
C LEU A 62 6.51 -21.03 36.37
N ARG A 63 7.48 -20.96 37.29
CA ARG A 63 7.78 -19.81 38.15
C ARG A 63 8.55 -18.73 37.37
N HIS A 64 8.10 -17.49 37.57
CA HIS A 64 8.83 -16.22 37.66
C HIS A 64 10.22 -16.09 37.03
N ALA A 65 10.32 -15.21 36.02
CA ALA A 65 11.46 -14.33 35.80
C ALA A 65 10.93 -12.91 35.56
N GLY A 66 11.07 -12.05 36.58
CA GLY A 66 10.57 -10.67 36.57
C GLY A 66 11.43 -9.76 35.69
N ALA A 67 10.79 -9.02 34.79
CA ALA A 67 11.39 -7.90 34.10
C ALA A 67 10.98 -6.59 34.80
N HIS A 68 11.96 -5.86 35.30
CA HIS A 68 11.80 -4.57 35.96
C HIS A 68 11.19 -3.53 35.02
N ALA A 69 9.92 -3.19 35.23
CA ALA A 69 9.35 -1.93 34.76
C ALA A 69 9.95 -0.79 35.59
N ARG A 70 10.88 -0.02 35.02
CA ARG A 70 11.37 1.22 35.64
C ARG A 70 10.31 2.31 35.44
N THR A 71 9.52 2.55 36.48
CA THR A 71 8.62 3.71 36.60
C THR A 71 9.45 4.99 36.63
N LEU A 72 9.27 5.85 35.63
CA LEU A 72 9.88 7.19 35.58
C LEU A 72 9.06 8.11 36.49
N VAL A 73 9.59 8.47 37.67
CA VAL A 73 8.97 9.48 38.55
C VAL A 73 9.39 10.88 38.08
N ILE A 74 8.42 11.70 37.69
CA ILE A 74 8.60 13.10 37.26
C ILE A 74 8.12 14.03 38.39
N GLY A 75 8.94 15.01 38.77
CA GLY A 75 8.70 15.97 39.86
C GLY A 75 7.58 17.00 39.61
N PRO A 76 7.26 17.84 40.62
CA PRO A 76 5.95 18.47 40.76
C PRO A 76 5.82 19.77 39.97
N GLY A 77 5.23 19.67 38.78
CA GLY A 77 4.45 20.73 38.16
C GLY A 77 3.17 20.07 37.64
N ARG A 78 1.99 20.47 38.13
CA ARG A 78 0.70 19.81 37.86
C ARG A 78 0.29 19.88 36.37
N ARG A 79 0.95 19.10 35.52
CA ARG A 79 0.37 18.49 34.33
C ARG A 79 -0.25 17.19 34.80
N ARG A 80 -1.58 17.07 34.69
CA ARG A 80 -2.29 15.81 35.01
C ARG A 80 -1.59 14.68 34.26
N ALA A 81 -0.94 13.77 34.98
CA ALA A 81 -0.21 12.66 34.38
C ALA A 81 -1.19 11.88 33.49
N LEU A 82 -0.80 11.63 32.24
CA LEU A 82 -1.62 10.84 31.32
C LEU A 82 -1.66 9.40 31.85
N ASP A 83 -2.86 8.88 32.05
CA ASP A 83 -3.06 7.49 32.46
C ASP A 83 -2.72 6.55 31.30
N PRO A 84 -1.68 5.69 31.43
CA PRO A 84 -1.24 4.81 30.35
C PRO A 84 -2.30 3.75 29.98
N VAL A 85 -3.12 3.30 30.93
CA VAL A 85 -4.19 2.32 30.66
C VAL A 85 -5.25 2.97 29.79
N ARG A 86 -5.69 4.17 30.20
CA ARG A 86 -6.64 4.96 29.42
C ARG A 86 -6.13 5.25 28.00
N LEU A 87 -4.87 5.65 27.84
CA LEU A 87 -4.30 5.91 26.52
C LEU A 87 -4.27 4.67 25.62
N ALA A 88 -3.92 3.51 26.18
CA ALA A 88 -3.92 2.25 25.44
C ALA A 88 -5.33 1.89 24.98
N LEU A 89 -6.34 2.06 25.84
CA LEU A 89 -7.75 1.86 25.50
C LEU A 89 -8.21 2.84 24.40
N GLU A 90 -7.94 4.13 24.57
CA GLU A 90 -8.29 5.16 23.58
C GLU A 90 -7.66 4.87 22.22
N ARG A 91 -6.38 4.48 22.19
CA ARG A 91 -5.69 4.06 20.95
C ARG A 91 -6.42 2.90 20.28
N SER A 92 -6.67 1.82 21.03
CA SER A 92 -7.32 0.62 20.48
C SER A 92 -8.74 0.89 19.98
N LEU A 93 -9.49 1.81 20.62
CA LEU A 93 -10.82 2.19 20.17
C LEU A 93 -10.79 2.90 18.81
N PHE A 94 -9.88 3.86 18.61
CA PHE A 94 -9.73 4.53 17.31
C PHE A 94 -9.20 3.58 16.22
N GLU A 95 -8.21 2.74 16.54
CA GLU A 95 -7.69 1.73 15.62
C GLU A 95 -8.77 0.73 15.20
N SER A 96 -9.57 0.25 16.16
CA SER A 96 -10.69 -0.65 15.87
C SER A 96 -11.74 -0.03 14.95
N CYS A 97 -11.96 1.29 15.02
CA CYS A 97 -12.87 1.96 14.08
C CYS A 97 -12.33 1.88 12.65
N ALA A 98 -11.05 2.20 12.45
CA ALA A 98 -10.42 2.12 11.14
C ALA A 98 -10.37 0.69 10.60
N GLU A 99 -10.09 -0.30 11.46
CA GLU A 99 -10.04 -1.71 11.08
C GLU A 99 -11.42 -2.22 10.64
N GLU A 100 -12.48 -1.86 11.36
CA GLU A 100 -13.84 -2.26 10.99
C GLU A 100 -14.26 -1.67 9.64
N MET A 101 -13.89 -0.41 9.36
CA MET A 101 -14.08 0.18 8.03
C MET A 101 -13.36 -0.65 6.95
N GLY A 102 -12.12 -1.06 7.20
CA GLY A 102 -11.33 -1.90 6.28
C GLY A 102 -11.97 -3.25 6.02
N VAL A 103 -12.42 -3.94 7.07
CA VAL A 103 -13.14 -5.22 6.96
C VAL A 103 -14.43 -5.07 6.14
N THR A 104 -15.19 -3.99 6.35
CA THR A 104 -16.40 -3.70 5.56
C THR A 104 -16.08 -3.48 4.08
N LEU A 105 -15.05 -2.68 3.78
CA LEU A 105 -14.59 -2.42 2.42
C LEU A 105 -14.17 -3.72 1.73
N MET A 106 -13.30 -4.50 2.37
CA MET A 106 -12.82 -5.78 1.87
C MET A 106 -13.97 -6.75 1.54
N ARG A 107 -14.97 -6.86 2.43
CA ARG A 107 -16.05 -7.85 2.28
C ARG A 107 -17.11 -7.46 1.26
N THR A 108 -17.26 -6.18 0.97
CA THR A 108 -18.31 -5.68 0.06
C THR A 108 -17.76 -5.24 -1.31
N ALA A 109 -16.45 -5.11 -1.47
CA ALA A 109 -15.81 -4.86 -2.75
C ALA A 109 -15.98 -6.04 -3.73
N HIS A 110 -16.03 -5.71 -5.02
CA HIS A 110 -16.15 -6.68 -6.10
C HIS A 110 -14.80 -7.02 -6.72
N SER A 111 -13.88 -6.04 -6.80
CA SER A 111 -12.58 -6.29 -7.43
C SER A 111 -11.70 -7.26 -6.61
N PRO A 112 -11.04 -8.23 -7.26
CA PRO A 112 -10.03 -9.06 -6.61
C PRO A 112 -8.91 -8.25 -5.95
N ASN A 113 -8.62 -7.04 -6.45
CA ASN A 113 -7.57 -6.18 -5.90
C ASN A 113 -7.89 -5.70 -4.48
N ILE A 114 -9.12 -5.26 -4.22
CA ILE A 114 -9.52 -4.82 -2.87
C ILE A 114 -9.84 -6.05 -1.99
N LYS A 115 -10.60 -7.00 -2.54
CA LYS A 115 -11.15 -8.14 -1.79
C LYS A 115 -10.10 -9.18 -1.40
N GLU A 116 -9.27 -9.61 -2.35
CA GLU A 116 -8.31 -10.70 -2.13
C GLU A 116 -6.92 -10.17 -1.73
N ARG A 117 -6.44 -9.14 -2.44
CA ARG A 117 -5.07 -8.62 -2.25
C ARG A 117 -4.93 -7.63 -1.10
N LEU A 118 -6.04 -7.05 -0.63
CA LEU A 118 -6.10 -6.05 0.44
C LEU A 118 -5.40 -4.73 0.11
N ASP A 119 -5.48 -4.29 -1.14
CA ASP A 119 -4.91 -3.00 -1.57
C ASP A 119 -5.83 -1.81 -1.24
N HIS A 120 -6.04 -1.60 0.06
CA HIS A 120 -6.81 -0.49 0.59
C HIS A 120 -6.33 -0.11 1.99
N SER A 121 -6.74 1.05 2.51
CA SER A 121 -6.54 1.40 3.92
C SER A 121 -7.61 2.37 4.37
N CYS A 122 -7.89 2.35 5.68
CA CYS A 122 -8.88 3.22 6.32
C CYS A 122 -8.22 4.00 7.46
N ALA A 123 -8.68 5.23 7.69
CA ALA A 123 -8.08 6.12 8.68
C ALA A 123 -9.09 7.10 9.29
N ILE A 124 -8.77 7.51 10.52
CA ILE A 124 -9.49 8.49 11.30
C ILE A 124 -8.64 9.76 11.43
N PHE A 125 -9.25 10.92 11.22
CA PHE A 125 -8.61 12.22 11.31
C PHE A 125 -9.39 13.13 12.26
N ASP A 126 -8.69 14.04 12.92
CA ASP A 126 -9.36 15.06 13.73
C ASP A 126 -9.93 16.21 12.87
N ARG A 127 -10.60 17.17 13.50
CA ARG A 127 -11.17 18.36 12.84
C ARG A 127 -10.19 19.20 12.01
N ARG A 128 -8.88 19.01 12.18
CA ARG A 128 -7.82 19.73 11.44
C ARG A 128 -7.23 18.87 10.31
N GLY A 129 -7.80 17.70 10.04
CA GLY A 129 -7.25 16.75 9.07
C GLY A 129 -5.97 16.05 9.54
N ARG A 130 -5.68 16.04 10.85
CA ARG A 130 -4.50 15.35 11.39
C ARG A 130 -4.84 13.89 11.67
N LEU A 131 -4.02 12.97 11.15
CA LEU A 131 -4.17 11.54 11.36
C LEU A 131 -4.19 11.18 12.86
N VAL A 132 -5.25 10.51 13.29
CA VAL A 132 -5.43 10.01 14.66
C VAL A 132 -5.10 8.53 14.75
N ALA A 133 -5.64 7.73 13.83
CA ALA A 133 -5.42 6.29 13.75
C ALA A 133 -5.60 5.81 12.30
N GLN A 134 -4.98 4.67 11.96
CA GLN A 134 -5.04 4.07 10.64
C GLN A 134 -5.02 2.55 10.74
N ALA A 135 -5.89 1.88 9.99
CA ALA A 135 -5.74 0.47 9.62
C ALA A 135 -4.70 0.40 8.50
N ALA A 136 -3.44 0.23 8.90
CA ALA A 136 -2.29 0.38 8.01
C ALA A 136 -2.00 -0.91 7.24
N HIS A 137 -2.67 -1.12 6.11
CA HIS A 137 -2.37 -2.26 5.23
C HIS A 137 -1.28 -1.93 4.21
N ILE A 138 -1.28 -0.71 3.63
CA ILE A 138 -0.34 -0.28 2.59
C ILE A 138 0.53 0.89 3.06
N PRO A 139 1.87 0.77 3.07
CA PRO A 139 2.76 1.80 3.64
C PRO A 139 2.71 3.18 3.00
N VAL A 140 2.49 3.29 1.68
CA VAL A 140 2.46 4.60 1.00
C VAL A 140 1.29 5.48 1.47
N HIS A 141 0.23 4.86 2.01
CA HIS A 141 -0.92 5.57 2.55
C HIS A 141 -0.61 6.36 3.82
N LEU A 142 0.48 6.00 4.54
CA LEU A 142 0.92 6.61 5.78
C LEU A 142 1.16 8.13 5.65
N GLY A 143 1.55 8.58 4.45
CA GLY A 143 1.83 9.99 4.19
C GLY A 143 0.91 10.70 3.22
N SER A 144 0.21 9.96 2.35
CA SER A 144 -0.64 10.54 1.33
C SER A 144 -2.07 10.81 1.78
N MET A 145 -2.68 9.94 2.59
CA MET A 145 -4.05 10.18 3.08
C MET A 145 -4.21 11.50 3.87
N PRO A 146 -3.27 11.91 4.75
CA PRO A 146 -3.34 13.23 5.39
C PRO A 146 -3.43 14.38 4.38
N ARG A 147 -2.70 14.32 3.25
CA ARG A 147 -2.77 15.33 2.19
C ARG A 147 -4.10 15.31 1.45
N ALA A 148 -4.68 14.13 1.23
CA ALA A 148 -6.02 14.01 0.65
C ALA A 148 -7.11 14.64 1.52
N VAL A 149 -7.03 14.41 2.85
CA VAL A 149 -7.96 15.04 3.80
C VAL A 149 -7.74 16.55 3.83
N GLU A 150 -6.49 17.02 3.90
CA GLU A 150 -6.15 18.45 3.83
C GLU A 150 -6.72 19.12 2.57
N ALA A 151 -6.54 18.52 1.39
CA ALA A 151 -7.10 19.02 0.13
C ALA A 151 -8.64 19.02 0.14
N SER A 152 -9.27 18.02 0.78
CA SER A 152 -10.72 17.96 0.92
C SER A 152 -11.28 19.10 1.77
N LEU A 153 -10.54 19.59 2.77
CA LEU A 153 -10.97 20.69 3.65
C LEU A 153 -11.24 21.99 2.89
N ALA A 154 -10.65 22.17 1.70
CA ALA A 154 -10.91 23.32 0.84
C ALA A 154 -12.38 23.41 0.36
N LEU A 155 -13.15 22.32 0.45
CA LEU A 155 -14.56 22.30 0.07
C LEU A 155 -15.52 22.74 1.19
N ALA A 156 -15.02 23.10 2.37
CA ALA A 156 -15.84 23.61 3.46
C ALA A 156 -16.68 24.84 3.03
N PRO A 157 -17.89 25.06 3.60
CA PRO A 157 -18.50 24.30 4.69
C PRO A 157 -19.03 22.93 4.27
N PHE A 158 -19.04 21.99 5.21
CA PHE A 158 -19.58 20.64 5.02
C PHE A 158 -20.99 20.50 5.60
N ALA A 159 -21.78 19.58 5.05
CA ALA A 159 -23.03 19.14 5.63
C ALA A 159 -22.97 17.67 6.10
N PRO A 160 -23.77 17.26 7.09
CA PRO A 160 -23.91 15.85 7.45
C PRO A 160 -24.32 15.01 6.22
N GLY A 161 -23.59 13.93 5.98
CA GLY A 161 -23.83 13.03 4.83
C GLY A 161 -23.08 13.43 3.56
N ASP A 162 -22.27 14.48 3.57
CA ASP A 162 -21.33 14.75 2.48
C ASP A 162 -20.25 13.65 2.40
N VAL A 163 -19.77 13.34 1.21
CA VAL A 163 -18.60 12.50 0.94
C VAL A 163 -17.79 13.15 -0.17
N VAL A 164 -16.52 13.44 0.10
CA VAL A 164 -15.57 13.95 -0.89
C VAL A 164 -14.87 12.77 -1.55
N LEU A 165 -14.67 12.82 -2.87
CA LEU A 165 -13.85 11.89 -3.65
C LEU A 165 -12.70 12.65 -4.31
N LEU A 166 -11.51 12.04 -4.34
CA LEU A 166 -10.36 12.51 -5.12
C LEU A 166 -9.41 11.36 -5.47
N ASN A 167 -8.62 11.54 -6.52
CA ASN A 167 -7.42 10.73 -6.81
C ASN A 167 -6.26 11.57 -7.37
N ASP A 168 -6.45 12.87 -7.63
CA ASP A 168 -5.45 13.73 -8.24
C ASP A 168 -4.14 13.75 -7.40
N PRO A 169 -3.01 13.21 -7.92
CA PRO A 169 -1.74 13.14 -7.20
C PRO A 169 -1.20 14.51 -6.79
N TYR A 170 -1.54 15.54 -7.55
CA TYR A 170 -1.13 16.91 -7.28
C TYR A 170 -2.06 17.63 -6.29
N ALA A 171 -3.17 17.00 -5.90
CA ALA A 171 -4.13 17.49 -4.91
C ALA A 171 -4.41 16.45 -3.80
N GLY A 172 -3.38 15.72 -3.36
CA GLY A 172 -3.45 14.79 -2.22
C GLY A 172 -3.58 13.30 -2.57
N GLY A 173 -3.63 12.95 -3.85
CA GLY A 173 -3.47 11.59 -4.35
C GLY A 173 -2.03 11.06 -4.24
N THR A 174 -1.82 9.82 -4.70
CA THR A 174 -0.49 9.16 -4.85
C THR A 174 -0.20 8.91 -6.32
N HIS A 175 -1.14 8.20 -6.95
CA HIS A 175 -1.30 7.98 -8.37
C HIS A 175 -2.81 7.87 -8.66
N LEU A 176 -3.21 7.86 -9.93
CA LEU A 176 -4.63 7.90 -10.29
C LEU A 176 -5.43 6.65 -9.89
N PRO A 177 -4.88 5.42 -9.89
CA PRO A 177 -5.63 4.25 -9.41
C PRO A 177 -6.08 4.31 -7.95
N ASP A 178 -5.44 5.12 -7.09
CA ASP A 178 -5.79 5.22 -5.68
C ASP A 178 -6.86 6.29 -5.45
N LEU A 179 -8.13 5.87 -5.41
CA LEU A 179 -9.25 6.75 -5.10
C LEU A 179 -9.40 6.87 -3.58
N THR A 180 -9.52 8.11 -3.10
CA THR A 180 -9.73 8.42 -1.68
C THR A 180 -11.11 9.03 -1.47
N MET A 181 -11.87 8.45 -0.55
CA MET A 181 -13.09 9.07 -0.04
C MET A 181 -12.84 9.67 1.35
N VAL A 182 -13.38 10.86 1.59
CA VAL A 182 -13.29 11.57 2.88
C VAL A 182 -14.69 12.00 3.32
N THR A 183 -15.11 11.58 4.52
CA THR A 183 -16.42 11.92 5.07
C THR A 183 -16.29 12.74 6.36
N PRO A 184 -16.87 13.96 6.42
CA PRO A 184 -16.96 14.75 7.64
C PRO A 184 -17.87 14.09 8.68
N VAL A 185 -17.39 13.99 9.92
CA VAL A 185 -18.10 13.38 11.03
C VAL A 185 -18.60 14.45 11.99
N PHE A 186 -19.92 14.63 12.00
CA PHE A 186 -20.62 15.51 12.92
C PHE A 186 -21.00 14.74 14.18
N LEU A 187 -20.45 15.17 15.32
CA LEU A 187 -20.77 14.65 16.65
C LEU A 187 -21.78 15.54 17.39
N GLY A 188 -22.03 16.75 16.88
CA GLY A 188 -22.98 17.74 17.39
C GLY A 188 -23.31 18.76 16.30
N PRO A 189 -24.04 19.84 16.63
CA PRO A 189 -24.33 20.92 15.68
C PRO A 189 -23.05 21.70 15.34
N GLY A 190 -23.06 22.38 14.18
CA GLY A 190 -21.95 23.24 13.74
C GLY A 190 -21.04 22.56 12.73
N ALA A 191 -19.75 22.44 13.06
CA ALA A 191 -18.70 21.93 12.15
C ALA A 191 -18.35 20.46 12.45
N PRO A 192 -17.78 19.72 11.47
CA PRO A 192 -17.27 18.37 11.72
C PRO A 192 -16.15 18.37 12.77
N GLU A 193 -16.16 17.35 13.63
CA GLU A 193 -15.17 17.19 14.70
C GLU A 193 -14.06 16.21 14.35
N PHE A 194 -14.36 15.31 13.42
CA PHE A 194 -13.48 14.28 12.88
C PHE A 194 -13.78 14.11 11.40
N PHE A 195 -12.88 13.43 10.71
CA PHE A 195 -13.10 12.92 9.36
C PHE A 195 -12.72 11.44 9.36
N VAL A 196 -13.44 10.67 8.57
CA VAL A 196 -13.06 9.30 8.23
C VAL A 196 -12.64 9.28 6.78
N ALA A 197 -11.65 8.46 6.45
CA ALA A 197 -11.22 8.28 5.07
C ALA A 197 -10.92 6.82 4.78
N ASN A 198 -11.09 6.45 3.52
CA ASN A 198 -10.57 5.23 2.95
C ASN A 198 -9.90 5.57 1.63
N ARG A 199 -8.90 4.75 1.29
CA ARG A 199 -8.23 4.76 0.01
C ARG A 199 -8.18 3.34 -0.50
N ALA A 200 -8.59 3.13 -1.74
CA ALA A 200 -8.57 1.83 -2.38
C ALA A 200 -7.95 1.96 -3.77
N HIS A 201 -7.19 0.94 -4.17
CA HIS A 201 -6.62 0.88 -5.50
C HIS A 201 -7.63 0.25 -6.46
N HIS A 202 -8.09 1.03 -7.44
CA HIS A 202 -8.95 0.59 -8.52
C HIS A 202 -8.09 0.18 -9.72
N ALA A 203 -8.23 -1.08 -10.16
CA ALA A 203 -7.42 -1.65 -11.24
C ALA A 203 -7.62 -0.97 -12.61
N ASP A 204 -8.58 -0.05 -12.75
CA ASP A 204 -8.71 0.80 -13.93
C ASP A 204 -9.44 2.11 -13.58
N VAL A 205 -8.85 3.22 -14.01
CA VAL A 205 -9.38 4.59 -13.92
C VAL A 205 -9.31 5.30 -15.28
N GLY A 206 -9.28 4.55 -16.39
CA GLY A 206 -9.37 5.14 -17.73
C GLY A 206 -8.07 5.55 -18.40
N GLY A 207 -6.91 5.12 -17.92
CA GLY A 207 -5.62 5.44 -18.55
C GLY A 207 -5.47 4.88 -19.97
N ALA A 208 -4.44 5.32 -20.70
CA ALA A 208 -4.14 4.91 -22.08
C ALA A 208 -3.88 3.40 -22.24
N ALA A 209 -3.53 2.72 -21.14
CA ALA A 209 -3.46 1.26 -21.08
C ALA A 209 -4.30 0.72 -19.90
N PRO A 210 -4.78 -0.53 -20.00
CA PRO A 210 -5.40 -1.21 -18.86
C PRO A 210 -4.49 -1.18 -17.64
N GLY A 211 -5.10 -1.08 -16.45
CA GLY A 211 -4.34 -0.91 -15.22
C GLY A 211 -4.08 0.55 -14.84
N SER A 212 -4.25 1.48 -15.78
CA SER A 212 -4.07 2.94 -15.56
C SER A 212 -2.69 3.32 -15.03
N MET A 213 -1.70 2.52 -15.40
CA MET A 213 -0.26 2.81 -15.27
C MET A 213 0.44 2.47 -16.59
N PRO A 214 0.16 3.19 -17.69
CA PRO A 214 0.87 3.02 -18.96
C PRO A 214 2.32 3.52 -18.85
N LEU A 215 3.12 3.29 -19.89
CA LEU A 215 4.32 4.09 -20.12
C LEU A 215 3.91 5.49 -20.62
N ALA A 216 3.48 6.33 -19.69
CA ALA A 216 3.01 7.69 -19.94
C ALA A 216 4.14 8.72 -19.86
N ARG A 217 3.94 9.85 -20.56
CA ARG A 217 4.74 11.07 -20.42
C ARG A 217 4.04 12.10 -19.55
N GLU A 218 2.73 12.19 -19.69
CA GLU A 218 1.91 13.14 -18.96
C GLU A 218 0.84 12.43 -18.11
N ILE A 219 0.45 13.06 -17.00
CA ILE A 219 -0.59 12.57 -16.09
C ILE A 219 -1.92 12.28 -16.81
N TYR A 220 -2.21 13.00 -17.90
CA TYR A 220 -3.44 12.84 -18.68
C TYR A 220 -3.52 11.49 -19.40
N GLU A 221 -2.38 10.86 -19.67
CA GLU A 221 -2.32 9.52 -20.24
C GLU A 221 -2.57 8.43 -19.18
N GLU A 222 -2.40 8.75 -17.89
CA GLU A 222 -2.55 7.78 -16.80
C GLU A 222 -4.01 7.51 -16.44
N GLY A 223 -4.94 8.41 -16.81
CA GLY A 223 -6.38 8.21 -16.67
C GLY A 223 -7.12 9.41 -16.10
N LEU A 224 -8.31 9.15 -15.57
CA LEU A 224 -9.19 10.18 -15.05
C LEU A 224 -8.64 10.79 -13.77
N ARG A 225 -8.30 12.06 -13.85
CA ARG A 225 -7.84 12.88 -12.72
C ARG A 225 -9.02 13.58 -12.06
N VAL A 226 -9.37 13.12 -10.86
CA VAL A 226 -10.47 13.59 -10.03
C VAL A 226 -9.91 14.53 -8.96
N PRO A 227 -10.08 15.85 -9.10
CA PRO A 227 -9.76 16.79 -8.02
C PRO A 227 -10.74 16.59 -6.85
N PRO A 228 -10.47 17.17 -5.66
CA PRO A 228 -11.44 17.13 -4.56
C PRO A 228 -12.82 17.63 -5.00
N LEU A 229 -13.80 16.74 -5.00
CA LEU A 229 -15.19 17.04 -5.30
C LEU A 229 -16.14 16.27 -4.39
N ARG A 230 -17.38 16.72 -4.21
CA ARG A 230 -18.39 15.96 -3.47
C ARG A 230 -18.96 14.87 -4.38
N LEU A 231 -18.77 13.60 -4.01
CA LEU A 231 -19.44 12.45 -4.65
C LEU A 231 -20.84 12.25 -4.04
N VAL A 232 -20.99 12.55 -2.75
CA VAL A 232 -22.28 12.55 -2.05
C VAL A 232 -22.46 13.93 -1.41
N ARG A 233 -23.65 14.51 -1.55
CA ARG A 233 -24.03 15.79 -0.94
C ARG A 233 -25.28 15.60 -0.08
N GLY A 234 -25.16 15.86 1.22
CA GLY A 234 -26.28 15.70 2.16
C GLY A 234 -26.92 14.30 2.14
N GLY A 235 -26.11 13.26 1.92
CA GLY A 235 -26.60 11.86 1.82
C GLY A 235 -27.19 11.47 0.46
N ARG A 236 -27.13 12.34 -0.56
CA ARG A 236 -27.55 12.04 -1.93
C ARG A 236 -26.33 11.92 -2.85
N LEU A 237 -26.28 10.84 -3.62
CA LEU A 237 -25.23 10.61 -4.60
C LEU A 237 -25.34 11.62 -5.75
N GLU A 238 -24.22 12.19 -6.16
CA GLU A 238 -24.13 13.08 -7.32
C GLU A 238 -24.07 12.22 -8.60
N GLU A 239 -25.25 11.83 -9.10
CA GLU A 239 -25.40 10.86 -10.20
C GLU A 239 -24.65 11.25 -11.48
N ASP A 240 -24.59 12.55 -11.81
CA ASP A 240 -23.89 13.03 -13.01
C ASP A 240 -22.36 12.88 -12.87
N VAL A 241 -21.83 13.09 -11.66
CA VAL A 241 -20.41 12.84 -11.35
C VAL A 241 -20.13 11.36 -11.50
N LEU A 242 -20.94 10.49 -10.87
CA LEU A 242 -20.75 9.04 -10.98
C LEU A 242 -20.82 8.60 -12.44
N ARG A 243 -21.80 9.07 -13.21
CA ARG A 243 -21.95 8.73 -14.64
C ARG A 243 -20.71 9.13 -15.45
N LEU A 244 -20.14 10.31 -15.18
CA LEU A 244 -18.91 10.76 -15.83
C LEU A 244 -17.72 9.85 -15.49
N LEU A 245 -17.55 9.49 -14.21
CA LEU A 245 -16.48 8.58 -13.79
C LEU A 245 -16.61 7.22 -14.49
N LEU A 246 -17.80 6.62 -14.45
CA LEU A 246 -18.06 5.28 -14.99
C LEU A 246 -17.96 5.23 -16.52
N ALA A 247 -18.30 6.31 -17.23
CA ALA A 247 -18.15 6.37 -18.69
C ALA A 247 -16.68 6.33 -19.15
N ASN A 248 -15.73 6.65 -18.27
CA ASN A 248 -14.32 6.80 -18.61
C ASN A 248 -13.46 5.62 -18.10
N VAL A 249 -14.06 4.52 -17.66
CA VAL A 249 -13.33 3.33 -17.19
C VAL A 249 -13.70 2.10 -17.99
N ARG A 250 -12.77 1.15 -18.10
CA ARG A 250 -12.96 -0.09 -18.85
C ARG A 250 -13.96 -1.04 -18.20
N THR A 251 -14.24 -0.88 -16.91
CA THR A 251 -14.90 -1.90 -16.08
C THR A 251 -15.89 -1.25 -15.11
N PRO A 252 -16.90 -0.55 -15.64
CA PRO A 252 -17.74 0.37 -14.86
C PRO A 252 -18.51 -0.31 -13.74
N GLU A 253 -19.01 -1.52 -13.93
CA GLU A 253 -19.81 -2.21 -12.90
C GLU A 253 -18.95 -2.61 -11.69
N GLU A 254 -17.70 -3.03 -11.93
CA GLU A 254 -16.75 -3.30 -10.85
C GLU A 254 -16.36 -1.99 -10.14
N ARG A 255 -16.14 -0.89 -10.89
CA ARG A 255 -15.83 0.41 -10.27
C ARG A 255 -16.98 0.96 -9.45
N GLU A 256 -18.21 0.88 -9.95
CA GLU A 256 -19.40 1.33 -9.22
C GLU A 256 -19.59 0.55 -7.92
N ALA A 257 -19.42 -0.77 -7.97
CA ALA A 257 -19.52 -1.62 -6.80
C ALA A 257 -18.43 -1.30 -5.75
N ASP A 258 -17.19 -1.12 -6.19
CA ASP A 258 -16.08 -0.76 -5.30
C ASP A 258 -16.25 0.65 -4.68
N LEU A 259 -16.77 1.62 -5.45
CA LEU A 259 -17.12 2.95 -4.91
C LEU A 259 -18.23 2.83 -3.86
N LYS A 260 -19.27 2.03 -4.11
CA LYS A 260 -20.34 1.77 -3.14
C LYS A 260 -19.84 1.05 -1.88
N ALA A 261 -18.92 0.09 -2.02
CA ALA A 261 -18.22 -0.54 -0.91
C ALA A 261 -17.44 0.50 -0.08
N GLY A 262 -16.75 1.42 -0.77
CA GLY A 262 -16.10 2.58 -0.17
C GLY A 262 -17.06 3.43 0.66
N LEU A 263 -18.22 3.80 0.11
CA LEU A 263 -19.27 4.56 0.83
C LEU A 263 -19.78 3.80 2.06
N GLY A 264 -19.97 2.48 1.96
CA GLY A 264 -20.36 1.63 3.08
C GLY A 264 -19.34 1.66 4.22
N ALA A 265 -18.05 1.57 3.90
CA ALA A 265 -16.98 1.67 4.89
C ALA A 265 -16.94 3.06 5.57
N GLN A 266 -17.16 4.15 4.83
CA GLN A 266 -17.26 5.50 5.43
C GLN A 266 -18.41 5.58 6.44
N ALA A 267 -19.58 5.02 6.10
CA ALA A 267 -20.75 5.02 6.98
C ALA A 267 -20.47 4.30 8.32
N ILE A 268 -19.76 3.17 8.29
CA ILE A 268 -19.31 2.45 9.49
C ILE A 268 -18.40 3.31 10.35
N GLY A 269 -17.42 3.99 9.74
CA GLY A 269 -16.52 4.90 10.46
C GLY A 269 -17.26 6.04 11.17
N VAL A 270 -18.23 6.66 10.48
CA VAL A 270 -19.11 7.70 11.04
C VAL A 270 -19.90 7.17 12.23
N GLU A 271 -20.51 5.99 12.10
CA GLU A 271 -21.30 5.37 13.17
C GLU A 271 -20.44 5.06 14.40
N ARG A 272 -19.26 4.46 14.21
CA ARG A 272 -18.37 4.09 15.30
C ARG A 272 -17.84 5.29 16.06
N LEU A 273 -17.48 6.37 15.39
CA LEU A 273 -17.07 7.60 16.08
C LEU A 273 -18.22 8.23 16.88
N ARG A 274 -19.45 8.20 16.38
CA ARG A 274 -20.63 8.65 17.13
C ARG A 274 -20.86 7.78 18.36
N GLU A 275 -20.69 6.47 18.23
CA GLU A 275 -20.77 5.54 19.35
C GLU A 275 -19.69 5.79 20.40
N LEU A 276 -18.43 5.96 19.99
CA LEU A 276 -17.33 6.32 20.89
C LEU A 276 -17.61 7.62 21.63
N ALA A 277 -18.11 8.64 20.93
CA ALA A 277 -18.47 9.92 21.56
C ALA A 277 -19.56 9.74 22.63
N ARG A 278 -20.61 8.94 22.36
CA ARG A 278 -21.67 8.64 23.36
C ARG A 278 -21.13 7.87 24.55
N ARG A 279 -20.26 6.87 24.34
CA ARG A 279 -19.64 6.08 25.41
C ARG A 279 -18.68 6.90 26.27
N ALA A 280 -18.01 7.88 25.69
CA ALA A 280 -17.09 8.77 26.40
C ALA A 280 -17.80 9.80 27.30
N GLY A 281 -19.10 10.03 27.10
CA GLY A 281 -19.93 10.89 27.94
C GLY A 281 -21.09 11.54 27.19
N ALA A 282 -22.07 12.07 27.93
CA ALA A 282 -23.22 12.74 27.32
C ALA A 282 -22.85 14.10 26.70
N GLY A 283 -23.44 14.39 25.53
CA GLY A 283 -23.35 15.68 24.86
C GLY A 283 -21.91 16.18 24.69
N ASP A 284 -21.67 17.43 25.07
CA ASP A 284 -20.40 18.14 24.90
C ASP A 284 -19.24 17.47 25.62
N ARG A 285 -19.51 16.77 26.74
CA ARG A 285 -18.47 16.08 27.51
C ARG A 285 -17.85 14.92 26.73
N GLY A 286 -18.68 14.10 26.08
CA GLY A 286 -18.20 12.99 25.26
C GLY A 286 -17.39 13.46 24.05
N ARG A 287 -17.86 14.53 23.40
CA ARG A 287 -17.17 15.17 22.27
C ARG A 287 -15.81 15.73 22.68
N ALA A 288 -15.76 16.48 23.78
CA ALA A 288 -14.52 17.02 24.33
C ALA A 288 -13.55 15.91 24.76
N ALA A 289 -14.05 14.82 25.35
CA ALA A 289 -13.24 13.67 25.75
C ALA A 289 -12.58 13.01 24.53
N LEU A 290 -13.33 12.79 23.44
CA LEU A 290 -12.80 12.17 22.22
C LEU A 290 -11.76 13.07 21.53
N ARG A 291 -12.02 14.39 21.45
CA ARG A 291 -11.03 15.36 20.93
C ARG A 291 -9.74 15.36 21.76
N ARG A 292 -9.87 15.28 23.09
CA ARG A 292 -8.74 15.21 24.01
C ARG A 292 -7.95 13.92 23.83
N ALA A 293 -8.62 12.78 23.70
CA ALA A 293 -7.99 11.49 23.45
C ALA A 293 -7.12 11.52 22.18
N ALA A 294 -7.67 12.04 21.07
CA ALA A 294 -6.94 12.19 19.82
C ALA A 294 -5.68 13.05 19.96
N GLU A 295 -5.78 14.19 20.66
CA GLU A 295 -4.62 15.07 20.89
C GLU A 295 -3.59 14.42 21.83
N ASP A 296 -4.01 13.77 22.91
CA ASP A 296 -3.12 13.08 23.84
C ASP A 296 -2.33 11.96 23.13
N LEU A 297 -2.99 11.18 22.27
CA LEU A 297 -2.35 10.14 21.44
C LEU A 297 -1.27 10.71 20.51
N MET A 298 -1.53 11.85 19.87
CA MET A 298 -0.53 12.51 19.02
C MET A 298 0.65 13.05 19.84
N GLN A 299 0.38 13.63 21.01
CA GLN A 299 1.45 14.14 21.87
C GLN A 299 2.34 13.01 22.41
N VAL A 300 1.76 11.87 22.77
CA VAL A 300 2.52 10.68 23.18
C VAL A 300 3.38 10.17 22.02
N ALA A 301 2.81 10.03 20.82
CA ALA A 301 3.54 9.59 19.64
C ALA A 301 4.75 10.49 19.34
N GLU A 302 4.55 11.81 19.37
CA GLU A 302 5.63 12.78 19.16
C GLU A 302 6.74 12.61 20.20
N ARG A 303 6.40 12.50 21.49
CA ARG A 303 7.40 12.29 22.55
C ARG A 303 8.17 10.98 22.36
N SER A 304 7.49 9.90 22.00
CA SER A 304 8.11 8.59 21.75
C SER A 304 9.10 8.65 20.57
N VAL A 305 8.71 9.28 19.45
CA VAL A 305 9.59 9.44 18.30
C VAL A 305 10.79 10.32 18.63
N ARG A 306 10.58 11.45 19.32
CA ARG A 306 11.69 12.31 19.76
C ARG A 306 12.66 11.58 20.67
N ALA A 307 12.16 10.72 21.57
CA ALA A 307 13.00 9.91 22.44
C ALA A 307 13.80 8.87 21.65
N ALA A 308 13.15 8.16 20.73
CA ALA A 308 13.81 7.16 19.87
C ALA A 308 14.88 7.81 18.98
N LEU A 309 14.62 8.99 18.40
CA LEU A 309 15.59 9.75 17.62
C LEU A 309 16.78 10.25 18.45
N ARG A 310 16.60 10.59 19.73
CA ARG A 310 17.72 10.97 20.62
C ARG A 310 18.67 9.81 20.91
N ALA A 311 18.18 8.58 20.85
CA ALA A 311 18.99 7.38 21.08
C ALA A 311 19.82 6.98 19.85
N LEU A 312 19.58 7.60 18.68
CA LEU A 312 20.35 7.35 17.48
C LEU A 312 21.68 8.13 17.49
N PRO A 313 22.73 7.63 16.82
CA PRO A 313 23.96 8.37 16.61
C PRO A 313 23.68 9.71 15.92
N ARG A 314 24.24 10.78 16.49
CA ARG A 314 24.15 12.12 15.90
C ARG A 314 25.08 12.23 14.71
N GLY A 315 24.66 12.94 13.67
CA GLY A 315 25.51 13.21 12.52
C GLY A 315 24.75 13.36 11.22
N GLN A 316 25.53 13.48 10.14
CA GLN A 316 25.05 13.55 8.78
C GLN A 316 25.54 12.33 7.99
N PHE A 317 24.61 11.64 7.34
CA PHE A 317 24.85 10.40 6.61
C PHE A 317 24.27 10.51 5.21
N ARG A 318 25.10 10.33 4.18
CA ARG A 318 24.69 10.43 2.78
C ARG A 318 24.57 9.07 2.14
N HIS A 319 23.61 8.86 1.25
CA HIS A 319 23.53 7.66 0.41
C HIS A 319 22.85 8.01 -0.91
N HIS A 320 23.11 7.23 -1.95
CA HIS A 320 22.40 7.34 -3.22
C HIS A 320 22.23 5.95 -3.83
N ASP A 321 21.23 5.82 -4.68
CA ASP A 321 21.00 4.65 -5.53
C ASP A 321 20.20 5.12 -6.76
N VAL A 322 20.09 4.26 -7.77
CA VAL A 322 19.53 4.65 -9.08
C VAL A 322 18.39 3.74 -9.52
N LEU A 323 17.31 4.32 -10.06
CA LEU A 323 16.40 3.56 -10.91
C LEU A 323 17.12 3.20 -12.22
N ASP A 324 16.73 2.08 -12.84
CA ASP A 324 17.41 1.59 -14.02
C ASP A 324 17.18 2.48 -15.25
N ASP A 325 15.96 2.98 -15.42
CA ASP A 325 15.45 3.79 -16.55
C ASP A 325 14.03 4.34 -16.23
N ASP A 326 13.52 5.27 -17.05
CA ASP A 326 12.13 5.77 -16.99
C ASP A 326 11.20 5.07 -17.99
N GLY A 327 11.69 4.11 -18.77
CA GLY A 327 10.93 3.44 -19.84
C GLY A 327 10.81 4.25 -21.14
N MET A 328 11.33 5.48 -21.18
CA MET A 328 11.44 6.31 -22.38
C MET A 328 12.90 6.46 -22.84
N SER A 329 13.82 6.39 -21.89
CA SER A 329 15.27 6.48 -22.08
C SER A 329 15.96 5.39 -21.27
N ASP A 330 17.15 4.98 -21.72
CA ASP A 330 17.97 3.98 -21.04
C ASP A 330 18.86 4.56 -19.92
N GLN A 331 18.68 5.83 -19.56
CA GLN A 331 19.53 6.53 -18.61
C GLN A 331 19.14 6.21 -17.17
N PRO A 332 20.11 5.91 -16.28
CA PRO A 332 19.81 5.73 -14.87
C PRO A 332 19.38 7.04 -14.22
N ILE A 333 18.49 6.94 -13.24
CA ILE A 333 17.90 8.11 -12.57
C ILE A 333 18.32 8.07 -11.11
N GLU A 334 19.04 9.08 -10.67
CA GLU A 334 19.63 9.13 -9.34
C GLU A 334 18.63 9.64 -8.30
N ILE A 335 18.60 8.94 -7.16
CA ILE A 335 17.94 9.39 -5.94
C ILE A 335 19.02 9.46 -4.87
N ALA A 336 19.28 10.68 -4.39
CA ALA A 336 20.29 10.94 -3.38
C ALA A 336 19.61 11.42 -2.10
N VAL A 337 20.17 11.05 -0.95
CA VAL A 337 19.66 11.47 0.35
C VAL A 337 20.80 11.86 1.29
N THR A 338 20.56 12.94 2.03
CA THR A 338 21.33 13.37 3.18
C THR A 338 20.45 13.29 4.43
N LEU A 339 20.72 12.31 5.29
CA LEU A 339 20.07 12.14 6.58
C LEU A 339 20.85 12.89 7.65
N THR A 340 20.19 13.80 8.37
CA THR A 340 20.75 14.48 9.55
C THR A 340 19.96 14.09 10.78
N VAL A 341 20.61 13.54 11.80
CA VAL A 341 19.97 13.12 13.06
C VAL A 341 20.58 13.88 14.23
N GLY A 342 19.73 14.47 15.07
CA GLY A 342 20.17 15.23 16.23
C GLY A 342 19.00 15.75 17.06
N GLU A 343 19.20 15.92 18.36
CA GLU A 343 18.27 16.63 19.26
C GLU A 343 16.82 16.12 19.24
N GLY A 344 16.62 14.82 18.97
CA GLY A 344 15.28 14.22 18.86
C GLY A 344 14.54 14.65 17.60
N ARG A 345 15.26 15.01 16.55
CA ARG A 345 14.77 15.32 15.20
C ARG A 345 15.57 14.56 14.15
N ALA A 346 14.93 14.33 13.01
CA ALA A 346 15.59 13.85 11.81
C ALA A 346 15.22 14.77 10.65
N ARG A 347 16.20 15.14 9.83
CA ARG A 347 16.00 15.82 8.55
C ARG A 347 16.48 14.91 7.43
N VAL A 348 15.60 14.62 6.49
CA VAL A 348 15.86 13.74 5.35
C VAL A 348 15.77 14.60 4.10
N ASP A 349 16.92 14.89 3.50
CA ASP A 349 17.05 15.84 2.39
C ASP A 349 17.43 15.14 1.10
N PHE A 350 16.57 15.24 0.10
CA PHE A 350 16.74 14.63 -1.22
C PHE A 350 17.39 15.55 -2.25
N THR A 351 17.94 16.68 -1.83
CA THR A 351 18.77 17.54 -2.69
C THR A 351 19.91 16.73 -3.31
N GLY A 352 20.05 16.81 -4.63
CA GLY A 352 20.97 15.99 -5.43
C GLY A 352 20.29 14.86 -6.20
N SER A 353 19.00 14.60 -5.97
CA SER A 353 18.22 13.68 -6.82
C SER A 353 18.00 14.26 -8.22
N SER A 354 17.86 13.40 -9.22
CA SER A 354 17.66 13.80 -10.61
C SER A 354 16.41 14.67 -10.82
N PRO A 355 16.39 15.54 -11.85
CA PRO A 355 15.18 16.20 -12.32
C PRO A 355 14.07 15.19 -12.62
N GLN A 356 12.81 15.64 -12.58
CA GLN A 356 11.70 14.82 -13.05
C GLN A 356 11.92 14.36 -14.50
N THR A 357 11.59 13.11 -14.78
CA THR A 357 11.84 12.44 -16.06
C THR A 357 10.66 12.53 -17.01
N SER A 358 10.91 12.18 -18.27
CA SER A 358 9.87 12.11 -19.29
C SER A 358 8.94 10.91 -19.13
N GLY A 359 9.39 9.80 -18.54
CA GLY A 359 8.54 8.64 -18.26
C GLY A 359 7.84 8.70 -16.88
N PRO A 360 7.05 7.68 -16.53
CA PRO A 360 6.08 7.74 -15.42
C PRO A 360 6.68 7.55 -14.02
N VAL A 361 8.00 7.47 -13.89
CA VAL A 361 8.69 7.17 -12.61
C VAL A 361 8.81 8.37 -11.68
N ASN A 362 8.06 9.45 -11.90
CA ASN A 362 8.11 10.62 -11.04
C ASN A 362 7.22 10.44 -9.82
N ALA A 363 7.72 10.70 -8.61
CA ALA A 363 6.91 10.68 -7.40
C ALA A 363 6.45 12.10 -7.03
N VAL A 364 5.18 12.24 -6.64
CA VAL A 364 4.71 13.46 -5.96
C VAL A 364 5.28 13.53 -4.54
N GLU A 365 5.38 14.75 -3.97
CA GLU A 365 5.98 14.97 -2.64
C GLU A 365 5.36 14.08 -1.55
N ALA A 366 4.04 13.84 -1.63
CA ALA A 366 3.31 13.00 -0.67
C ALA A 366 3.82 11.56 -0.64
N VAL A 367 4.17 10.98 -1.79
CA VAL A 367 4.76 9.63 -1.91
C VAL A 367 6.15 9.61 -1.26
N SER A 368 6.97 10.62 -1.54
CA SER A 368 8.33 10.72 -0.99
C SER A 368 8.34 10.87 0.53
N ARG A 369 7.41 11.66 1.07
CA ARG A 369 7.17 11.76 2.52
C ARG A 369 6.75 10.43 3.11
N ALA A 370 5.79 9.73 2.50
CA ALA A 370 5.30 8.45 2.98
C ALA A 370 6.41 7.38 3.02
N ALA A 371 7.18 7.25 1.93
CA ALA A 371 8.31 6.33 1.85
C ALA A 371 9.38 6.63 2.91
N THR A 372 9.67 7.91 3.13
CA THR A 372 10.60 8.36 4.18
C THR A 372 10.09 8.03 5.58
N TRP A 373 8.83 8.33 5.88
CA TRP A 373 8.23 8.05 7.19
C TRP A 373 8.17 6.55 7.48
N TYR A 374 7.88 5.73 6.47
CA TYR A 374 7.98 4.27 6.58
C TYR A 374 9.41 3.84 6.93
N ALA A 375 10.41 4.31 6.20
CA ALA A 375 11.81 3.92 6.43
C ALA A 375 12.29 4.32 7.83
N VAL A 376 12.00 5.55 8.26
CA VAL A 376 12.32 6.01 9.62
C VAL A 376 11.59 5.15 10.66
N ARG A 377 10.31 4.85 10.47
CA ARG A 377 9.56 3.97 11.38
C ARG A 377 10.19 2.59 11.51
N CYS A 378 10.59 1.96 10.41
CA CYS A 378 11.29 0.67 10.44
C CYS A 378 12.56 0.73 11.30
N VAL A 379 13.28 1.85 11.30
CA VAL A 379 14.48 2.04 12.12
C VAL A 379 14.16 2.32 13.59
N LEU A 380 13.09 3.06 13.88
CA LEU A 380 12.71 3.41 15.25
C LEU A 380 11.98 2.27 15.98
N GLY A 381 11.46 1.27 15.27
CA GLY A 381 10.77 0.12 15.84
C GLY A 381 9.29 0.38 16.11
N GLU A 382 8.76 -0.18 17.19
CA GLU A 382 7.34 -0.04 17.58
C GLU A 382 7.04 1.35 18.13
N ILE A 383 6.78 2.29 17.23
CA ILE A 383 6.25 3.64 17.53
C ILE A 383 4.78 3.74 17.10
N PRO A 384 3.95 4.51 17.84
CA PRO A 384 2.57 4.77 17.40
C PRO A 384 2.53 5.39 16.00
N ILE A 385 1.43 5.18 15.29
CA ILE A 385 1.24 5.68 13.92
C ILE A 385 0.11 6.70 13.91
N ASN A 386 0.48 7.97 14.03
CA ASN A 386 -0.45 9.09 13.89
C ASN A 386 0.32 10.35 13.51
N HIS A 387 -0.37 11.48 13.39
CA HIS A 387 0.26 12.73 12.97
C HIS A 387 1.40 13.20 13.90
N GLY A 388 1.37 12.85 15.19
CA GLY A 388 2.46 13.15 16.12
C GLY A 388 3.77 12.46 15.77
N THR A 389 3.70 11.28 15.16
CA THR A 389 4.86 10.49 14.71
C THR A 389 5.71 11.25 13.69
N PHE A 390 5.08 12.06 12.84
CA PHE A 390 5.76 12.71 11.72
C PHE A 390 6.36 14.07 12.07
N ARG A 391 5.86 14.76 13.10
CA ARG A 391 6.30 16.12 13.48
C ARG A 391 7.81 16.26 13.73
N PRO A 392 8.52 15.27 14.29
CA PRO A 392 9.97 15.37 14.49
C PRO A 392 10.81 15.06 13.24
N ILE A 393 10.18 14.70 12.12
CA ILE A 393 10.83 14.24 10.90
C ILE A 393 10.56 15.27 9.79
N GLU A 394 11.58 16.04 9.45
CA GLU A 394 11.56 16.95 8.31
C GLU A 394 11.95 16.18 7.05
N VAL A 395 11.19 16.35 5.97
CA VAL A 395 11.47 15.80 4.65
C VAL A 395 11.62 16.95 3.67
N VAL A 396 12.75 17.01 3.00
CA VAL A 396 13.06 18.02 1.98
C VAL A 396 13.17 17.33 0.65
N ALA A 397 12.19 17.59 -0.23
CA ALA A 397 12.14 17.09 -1.59
C ALA A 397 12.03 18.30 -2.54
N PRO A 398 13.11 18.69 -3.23
CA PRO A 398 13.09 19.88 -4.09
C PRO A 398 12.06 19.75 -5.22
N PRO A 399 11.16 20.74 -5.42
CA PRO A 399 10.19 20.71 -6.52
C PRO A 399 10.87 20.57 -7.89
N GLY A 400 10.23 19.84 -8.82
CA GLY A 400 10.76 19.62 -10.17
C GLY A 400 11.76 18.46 -10.26
N THR A 401 11.90 17.67 -9.20
CA THR A 401 12.77 16.48 -9.16
C THR A 401 11.95 15.19 -9.25
N VAL A 402 12.61 14.06 -9.51
CA VAL A 402 11.95 12.74 -9.54
C VAL A 402 11.26 12.36 -8.22
N VAL A 403 11.62 13.01 -7.10
CA VAL A 403 11.00 12.80 -5.78
C VAL A 403 9.98 13.89 -5.40
N HIS A 404 9.78 14.90 -6.24
CA HIS A 404 8.74 15.91 -6.09
C HIS A 404 8.39 16.47 -7.47
N ALA A 405 7.69 15.64 -8.24
CA ALA A 405 7.23 15.96 -9.57
C ALA A 405 6.24 17.14 -9.55
N LEU A 406 6.32 17.98 -10.58
CA LEU A 406 5.33 19.01 -10.87
C LEU A 406 4.51 18.63 -12.11
N PRO A 407 3.23 19.07 -12.20
CA PRO A 407 2.44 18.90 -13.42
C PRO A 407 3.17 19.46 -14.64
N PRO A 408 3.01 18.85 -15.83
CA PRO A 408 2.07 17.77 -16.16
C PRO A 408 2.66 16.35 -16.06
N ALA A 409 3.78 16.12 -15.37
CA ALA A 409 4.47 14.83 -15.38
C ALA A 409 3.57 13.62 -15.05
N ALA A 410 3.84 12.49 -15.70
CA ALA A 410 3.31 11.19 -15.33
C ALA A 410 3.94 10.70 -14.01
N VAL A 411 3.13 10.13 -13.09
CA VAL A 411 3.55 9.79 -11.72
C VAL A 411 3.18 8.39 -11.25
N GLY A 412 2.50 7.61 -12.08
CA GLY A 412 2.00 6.27 -11.73
C GLY A 412 3.11 5.33 -11.28
N ALA A 413 4.23 5.29 -12.00
CA ALA A 413 5.37 4.46 -11.63
C ALA A 413 6.17 5.04 -10.44
N GLY A 414 6.02 6.33 -10.13
CA GLY A 414 6.64 6.95 -8.97
C GLY A 414 6.09 6.45 -7.63
N ASN A 415 4.79 6.15 -7.58
CA ASN A 415 4.15 5.53 -6.42
C ASN A 415 4.72 4.14 -6.09
N VAL A 416 5.25 3.44 -7.10
CA VAL A 416 5.67 2.04 -7.00
C VAL A 416 7.19 1.83 -7.04
N GLU A 417 7.90 2.29 -8.07
CA GLU A 417 9.34 2.02 -8.23
C GLU A 417 10.21 3.07 -7.54
N THR A 418 9.85 4.35 -7.70
CA THR A 418 10.61 5.46 -7.09
C THR A 418 10.45 5.47 -5.58
N SER A 419 9.25 5.19 -5.07
CA SER A 419 9.01 5.03 -3.63
C SER A 419 9.85 3.90 -3.01
N GLN A 420 10.00 2.77 -3.70
CA GLN A 420 10.90 1.68 -3.29
C GLN A 420 12.34 2.16 -3.21
N ARG A 421 12.80 2.90 -4.22
CA ARG A 421 14.16 3.42 -4.25
C ARG A 421 14.41 4.50 -3.19
N ILE A 422 13.43 5.33 -2.87
CA ILE A 422 13.48 6.26 -1.75
C ILE A 422 13.72 5.51 -0.43
N VAL A 423 12.99 4.40 -0.19
CA VAL A 423 13.22 3.56 0.99
C VAL A 423 14.64 3.01 0.99
N ASP A 424 15.11 2.44 -0.14
CA ASP A 424 16.44 1.87 -0.27
C ASP A 424 17.53 2.90 0.10
N VAL A 425 17.42 4.16 -0.33
CA VAL A 425 18.44 5.18 -0.04
C VAL A 425 18.36 5.70 1.38
N VAL A 426 17.15 5.86 1.94
CA VAL A 426 16.97 6.30 3.33
C VAL A 426 17.52 5.24 4.29
N LEU A 427 17.19 3.96 4.07
CA LEU A 427 17.77 2.85 4.82
C LEU A 427 19.28 2.76 4.57
N GLY A 428 19.76 2.96 3.35
CA GLY A 428 21.19 3.01 3.04
C GLY A 428 21.95 4.11 3.78
N ALA A 429 21.32 5.26 4.05
CA ALA A 429 21.88 6.32 4.89
C ALA A 429 21.87 5.92 6.38
N PHE A 430 20.78 5.34 6.88
CA PHE A 430 20.73 4.77 8.23
C PHE A 430 21.74 3.64 8.43
N ALA A 431 22.05 2.84 7.42
CA ALA A 431 23.04 1.78 7.50
C ALA A 431 24.46 2.31 7.79
N LYS A 432 24.75 3.57 7.42
CA LYS A 432 26.00 4.23 7.80
C LYS A 432 26.00 4.67 9.27
N ALA A 433 24.85 5.05 9.79
CA ALA A 433 24.68 5.42 11.20
C ALA A 433 24.59 4.19 12.12
N LEU A 434 23.98 3.10 11.64
CA LEU A 434 23.58 1.92 12.40
C LEU A 434 23.95 0.62 11.63
N PRO A 435 25.26 0.38 11.37
CA PRO A 435 25.70 -0.73 10.50
C PRO A 435 25.28 -2.12 10.99
N ASP A 436 25.04 -2.25 12.30
CA ASP A 436 24.65 -3.52 12.94
C ASP A 436 23.14 -3.65 13.18
N ARG A 437 22.31 -2.78 12.57
CA ARG A 437 20.84 -2.85 12.69
C ARG A 437 20.11 -2.88 11.35
N ILE A 438 20.67 -2.26 10.32
CA ILE A 438 19.97 -2.07 9.04
C ILE A 438 20.24 -3.27 8.11
N PRO A 439 19.19 -3.84 7.49
CA PRO A 439 19.38 -4.89 6.50
C PRO A 439 19.92 -4.36 5.18
N ALA A 440 20.47 -5.26 4.36
CA ALA A 440 20.79 -4.99 2.97
C ALA A 440 19.52 -4.66 2.16
N ALA A 441 19.68 -4.20 0.91
CA ALA A 441 18.54 -3.86 0.07
C ALA A 441 17.65 -5.07 -0.20
N SER A 442 16.33 -4.86 -0.16
CA SER A 442 15.35 -5.84 -0.63
C SER A 442 15.23 -5.79 -2.15
N SER A 443 14.26 -6.48 -2.75
CA SER A 443 14.09 -6.54 -4.21
C SER A 443 14.06 -5.18 -4.90
N GLY A 444 13.71 -4.08 -4.21
CA GLY A 444 13.82 -2.71 -4.73
C GLY A 444 12.91 -2.40 -5.91
N THR A 445 11.83 -3.17 -6.05
CA THR A 445 10.80 -3.06 -7.09
C THR A 445 9.53 -3.78 -6.63
N MET A 446 8.36 -3.29 -7.06
CA MET A 446 7.08 -3.98 -6.84
C MET A 446 6.75 -4.97 -7.96
N ASN A 447 7.53 -4.97 -9.06
CA ASN A 447 7.33 -5.83 -10.24
C ASN A 447 5.90 -5.77 -10.75
N ASN A 448 5.42 -4.56 -11.06
CA ASN A 448 4.04 -4.34 -11.47
C ASN A 448 3.76 -5.04 -12.79
N LEU A 449 2.68 -5.81 -12.81
CA LEU A 449 2.14 -6.48 -13.97
C LEU A 449 0.70 -6.02 -14.17
N LEU A 450 0.43 -5.45 -15.34
CA LEU A 450 -0.90 -4.99 -15.74
C LEU A 450 -1.28 -5.68 -17.04
N ILE A 451 -2.48 -6.25 -17.09
CA ILE A 451 -2.99 -6.96 -18.26
C ILE A 451 -4.44 -6.57 -18.47
N GLY A 452 -4.82 -6.23 -19.70
CA GLY A 452 -6.22 -6.03 -20.01
C GLY A 452 -6.55 -6.24 -21.47
N GLY A 453 -7.83 -6.49 -21.72
CA GLY A 453 -8.35 -6.85 -23.03
C GLY A 453 -9.84 -7.14 -22.92
N VAL A 454 -10.37 -7.96 -23.82
CA VAL A 454 -11.75 -8.44 -23.79
C VAL A 454 -11.75 -9.92 -23.41
N ASP A 455 -12.54 -10.30 -22.42
CA ASP A 455 -12.70 -11.68 -22.01
C ASP A 455 -13.59 -12.43 -23.02
N PRO A 456 -13.07 -13.45 -23.73
CA PRO A 456 -13.85 -14.18 -24.73
C PRO A 456 -15.02 -14.98 -24.13
N ARG A 457 -15.02 -15.23 -22.81
CA ARG A 457 -16.11 -15.94 -22.12
C ARG A 457 -17.36 -15.08 -21.95
N THR A 458 -17.18 -13.77 -21.84
CA THR A 458 -18.26 -12.83 -21.50
C THR A 458 -18.45 -11.72 -22.54
N GLY A 459 -17.50 -11.52 -23.44
CA GLY A 459 -17.46 -10.39 -24.37
C GLY A 459 -17.18 -9.04 -23.70
N ARG A 460 -16.81 -9.03 -22.42
CA ARG A 460 -16.62 -7.80 -21.63
C ARG A 460 -15.15 -7.46 -21.44
N PRO A 461 -14.81 -6.16 -21.35
CA PRO A 461 -13.46 -5.73 -20.99
C PRO A 461 -13.04 -6.21 -19.60
N PHE A 462 -11.75 -6.46 -19.41
CA PHE A 462 -11.13 -6.74 -18.11
C PHE A 462 -9.86 -5.92 -17.92
N SER A 463 -9.53 -5.66 -16.65
CA SER A 463 -8.27 -5.03 -16.23
C SER A 463 -7.74 -5.75 -15.00
N TYR A 464 -6.54 -6.28 -15.11
CA TYR A 464 -5.84 -7.02 -14.07
C TYR A 464 -4.58 -6.25 -13.65
N TYR A 465 -4.36 -6.16 -12.35
CA TYR A 465 -3.19 -5.54 -11.73
C TYR A 465 -2.63 -6.47 -10.66
N GLU A 466 -1.31 -6.68 -10.69
CA GLU A 466 -0.59 -7.45 -9.66
C GLU A 466 0.80 -6.87 -9.40
N THR A 467 1.12 -6.68 -8.13
CA THR A 467 2.50 -6.56 -7.63
C THR A 467 3.03 -7.93 -7.22
N LEU A 468 4.29 -8.21 -7.58
CA LEU A 468 4.93 -9.50 -7.34
C LEU A 468 6.01 -9.40 -6.27
N ALA A 469 5.99 -10.36 -5.35
CA ALA A 469 6.95 -10.47 -4.25
C ALA A 469 8.39 -10.67 -4.74
N GLY A 470 9.36 -10.38 -3.87
CA GLY A 470 10.79 -10.49 -4.17
C GLY A 470 11.59 -11.07 -3.01
N GLY A 471 12.91 -10.96 -3.11
CA GLY A 471 13.78 -11.31 -2.00
C GLY A 471 13.95 -10.15 -1.02
N HIS A 472 13.77 -10.40 0.27
CA HIS A 472 14.10 -9.43 1.32
C HIS A 472 15.63 -9.40 1.55
N GLY A 473 16.17 -8.23 1.86
CA GLY A 473 17.59 -8.11 2.20
C GLY A 473 17.94 -8.86 3.48
N ALA A 474 19.14 -9.44 3.54
CA ALA A 474 19.64 -10.05 4.77
C ALA A 474 20.08 -8.96 5.76
N GLY A 475 20.04 -9.29 7.05
CA GLY A 475 20.47 -8.36 8.09
C GLY A 475 21.50 -8.93 9.06
N PRO A 476 21.83 -8.16 10.10
CA PRO A 476 22.82 -8.53 11.11
C PRO A 476 22.27 -9.67 11.97
N GLY A 477 22.71 -10.90 11.68
CA GLY A 477 22.33 -12.09 12.43
C GLY A 477 21.29 -12.98 11.76
N TRP A 478 20.75 -12.60 10.59
CA TRP A 478 19.61 -13.30 10.00
C TRP A 478 19.57 -13.26 8.46
N HIS A 479 19.10 -14.36 7.87
CA HIS A 479 18.87 -14.50 6.43
C HIS A 479 17.65 -13.70 5.98
N GLY A 480 17.70 -13.14 4.76
CA GLY A 480 16.54 -12.49 4.17
C GLY A 480 15.43 -13.51 3.87
N ALA A 481 14.16 -13.10 4.05
CA ALA A 481 13.00 -13.89 3.69
C ALA A 481 12.81 -13.94 2.16
N SER A 482 12.52 -15.13 1.64
CA SER A 482 12.23 -15.33 0.21
C SER A 482 10.76 -15.08 -0.10
N ALA A 483 10.45 -14.69 -1.34
CA ALA A 483 9.08 -14.52 -1.83
C ALA A 483 8.21 -13.59 -0.97
N LEU A 484 8.80 -12.50 -0.48
CA LEU A 484 8.13 -11.53 0.39
C LEU A 484 7.93 -10.19 -0.33
N GLN A 485 6.77 -9.58 -0.14
CA GLN A 485 6.56 -8.17 -0.48
C GLN A 485 7.28 -7.30 0.56
N ALA A 486 8.22 -6.48 0.10
CA ALA A 486 9.03 -5.64 0.96
C ALA A 486 8.73 -4.15 0.73
N HIS A 487 8.82 -3.38 1.81
CA HIS A 487 8.75 -1.92 1.81
C HIS A 487 7.41 -1.36 1.34
N MET A 488 7.36 -0.71 0.17
CA MET A 488 6.22 0.12 -0.23
C MET A 488 4.97 -0.67 -0.66
N THR A 489 4.97 -1.99 -0.50
CA THR A 489 3.85 -2.87 -0.81
C THR A 489 3.74 -3.98 0.24
N ASN A 490 2.51 -4.38 0.56
CA ASN A 490 2.18 -5.39 1.56
C ASN A 490 0.83 -6.09 1.23
N THR A 491 0.62 -6.30 -0.06
CA THR A 491 -0.55 -6.99 -0.60
C THR A 491 -0.37 -8.50 -0.54
N ARG A 492 -1.49 -9.22 -0.46
CA ARG A 492 -1.49 -10.69 -0.64
C ARG A 492 -1.32 -11.02 -2.12
N ASN A 493 -0.82 -12.23 -2.41
CA ASN A 493 -0.93 -12.77 -3.76
C ASN A 493 -2.41 -13.01 -4.09
N THR A 494 -2.79 -12.86 -5.36
CA THR A 494 -4.11 -13.30 -5.80
C THR A 494 -4.13 -14.84 -5.82
N PRO A 495 -5.10 -15.51 -5.17
CA PRO A 495 -5.24 -16.96 -5.27
C PRO A 495 -5.40 -17.39 -6.73
N VAL A 496 -4.82 -18.54 -7.10
CA VAL A 496 -4.83 -19.05 -8.49
C VAL A 496 -6.26 -19.19 -9.00
N GLU A 497 -7.12 -19.87 -8.24
CA GLU A 497 -8.52 -20.11 -8.60
C GLU A 497 -9.30 -18.80 -8.77
N ALA A 498 -9.10 -17.84 -7.87
CA ALA A 498 -9.74 -16.53 -7.95
C ALA A 498 -9.30 -15.75 -9.21
N LEU A 499 -8.01 -15.82 -9.56
CA LEU A 499 -7.46 -15.17 -10.74
C LEU A 499 -8.01 -15.78 -12.03
N GLU A 500 -7.97 -17.10 -12.17
CA GLU A 500 -8.44 -17.79 -13.39
C GLU A 500 -9.97 -17.73 -13.53
N HIS A 501 -10.68 -17.64 -12.41
CA HIS A 501 -12.12 -17.36 -12.42
C HIS A 501 -12.39 -15.95 -12.97
N ALA A 502 -11.76 -14.93 -12.39
CA ALA A 502 -12.04 -13.54 -12.70
C ALA A 502 -11.53 -13.09 -14.08
N TYR A 503 -10.42 -13.64 -14.57
CA TYR A 503 -9.75 -13.15 -15.77
C TYR A 503 -9.49 -14.27 -16.78
N PRO A 504 -9.41 -13.96 -18.09
CA PRO A 504 -9.00 -14.93 -19.13
C PRO A 504 -7.48 -15.13 -19.10
N LEU A 505 -6.96 -15.56 -17.96
CA LEU A 505 -5.56 -15.80 -17.68
C LEU A 505 -5.45 -17.19 -17.03
N ARG A 506 -4.36 -17.90 -17.33
CA ARG A 506 -4.05 -19.16 -16.65
C ARG A 506 -2.70 -19.07 -15.96
N VAL A 507 -2.64 -19.57 -14.75
CA VAL A 507 -1.41 -19.74 -13.99
C VAL A 507 -0.70 -21.01 -14.45
N VAL A 508 0.41 -20.85 -15.16
CA VAL A 508 1.28 -21.97 -15.52
C VAL A 508 2.15 -22.36 -14.33
N GLY A 509 2.63 -21.38 -13.56
CA GLY A 509 3.43 -21.65 -12.37
C GLY A 509 3.70 -20.44 -11.50
N THR A 510 3.93 -20.71 -10.21
CA THR A 510 4.44 -19.76 -9.23
C THR A 510 5.47 -20.49 -8.38
N GLN A 511 6.71 -20.04 -8.39
CA GLN A 511 7.79 -20.70 -7.67
C GLN A 511 8.77 -19.72 -7.04
N ILE A 512 9.42 -20.14 -5.97
CA ILE A 512 10.57 -19.42 -5.41
C ILE A 512 11.74 -19.55 -6.38
N ARG A 513 12.33 -18.42 -6.76
CA ARG A 513 13.50 -18.36 -7.66
C ARG A 513 14.78 -18.66 -6.89
N ARG A 514 14.98 -19.93 -6.55
CA ARG A 514 16.06 -20.39 -5.67
C ARG A 514 17.45 -19.98 -6.17
N GLY A 515 18.27 -19.46 -5.26
CA GLY A 515 19.63 -19.02 -5.55
C GLY A 515 19.74 -17.61 -6.15
N SER A 516 18.65 -16.85 -6.17
CA SER A 516 18.64 -15.43 -6.57
C SER A 516 19.08 -14.50 -5.44
N GLY A 517 19.00 -14.94 -4.18
CA GLY A 517 19.45 -14.17 -3.02
C GLY A 517 20.96 -13.90 -3.00
N GLY A 518 21.32 -12.67 -2.63
CA GLY A 518 22.70 -12.19 -2.54
C GLY A 518 23.50 -12.99 -1.52
N ARG A 519 24.74 -13.33 -1.86
CA ARG A 519 25.62 -14.13 -0.98
C ARG A 519 26.22 -13.25 0.11
N GLY A 520 26.13 -13.69 1.36
CA GLY A 520 26.85 -13.10 2.49
C GLY A 520 27.12 -14.15 3.57
N ARG A 521 27.57 -13.70 4.74
CA ARG A 521 27.48 -14.54 5.96
C ARG A 521 26.01 -14.93 6.17
N PHE A 522 25.13 -13.94 6.01
CA PHE A 522 23.70 -14.14 5.85
C PHE A 522 23.32 -13.87 4.40
N ARG A 523 22.55 -14.80 3.85
CA ARG A 523 22.06 -14.76 2.46
C ARG A 523 20.81 -13.89 2.38
N GLY A 524 20.73 -13.07 1.34
CA GLY A 524 19.48 -12.40 0.99
C GLY A 524 18.41 -13.42 0.60
N GLY A 525 17.15 -13.02 0.69
CA GLY A 525 16.02 -13.84 0.29
C GLY A 525 16.00 -14.06 -1.23
N ASP A 526 15.44 -15.18 -1.64
CA ASP A 526 15.20 -15.48 -3.05
C ASP A 526 13.92 -14.76 -3.54
N GLY A 527 13.94 -14.28 -4.79
CA GLY A 527 12.76 -13.76 -5.46
C GLY A 527 11.75 -14.86 -5.82
N ILE A 528 10.79 -14.50 -6.68
CA ILE A 528 9.78 -15.41 -7.24
C ILE A 528 9.89 -15.44 -8.76
N GLU A 529 9.38 -16.51 -9.34
CA GLU A 529 9.08 -16.60 -10.78
C GLU A 529 7.58 -16.90 -10.94
N ARG A 530 6.91 -16.04 -11.69
CA ARG A 530 5.47 -16.07 -11.94
C ARG A 530 5.25 -16.23 -13.44
N THR A 531 4.52 -17.28 -13.83
CA THR A 531 4.27 -17.60 -15.24
C THR A 531 2.78 -17.64 -15.52
N LEU A 532 2.33 -16.81 -16.46
CA LEU A 532 0.93 -16.67 -16.87
C LEU A 532 0.79 -16.94 -18.37
N GLU A 533 -0.20 -17.75 -18.74
CA GLU A 533 -0.66 -17.91 -20.12
C GLU A 533 -1.87 -17.00 -20.34
N LEU A 534 -1.85 -16.21 -21.41
CA LEU A 534 -2.98 -15.36 -21.80
C LEU A 534 -4.03 -16.21 -22.54
N ARG A 535 -5.27 -16.24 -22.08
CA ARG A 535 -6.39 -16.91 -22.77
C ARG A 535 -7.16 -15.97 -23.73
N ALA A 536 -6.72 -14.73 -23.84
CA ALA A 536 -7.25 -13.72 -24.73
C ALA A 536 -6.11 -12.86 -25.29
N ARG A 537 -6.34 -12.22 -26.44
CA ARG A 537 -5.46 -11.11 -26.86
C ARG A 537 -5.54 -10.02 -25.80
N ALA A 538 -4.38 -9.57 -25.32
CA ALA A 538 -4.34 -8.59 -24.24
C ALA A 538 -3.17 -7.62 -24.42
N ARG A 539 -3.39 -6.38 -23.97
CA ARG A 539 -2.31 -5.42 -23.73
C ARG A 539 -1.68 -5.73 -22.39
N VAL A 540 -0.36 -5.87 -22.38
CA VAL A 540 0.45 -6.11 -21.19
C VAL A 540 1.35 -4.91 -20.96
N THR A 541 1.33 -4.41 -19.73
CA THR A 541 2.29 -3.42 -19.24
C THR A 541 3.07 -4.03 -18.08
N VAL A 542 4.39 -3.93 -18.13
CA VAL A 542 5.27 -4.26 -17.01
C VAL A 542 6.00 -3.00 -16.61
N ILE A 543 5.95 -2.68 -15.31
CA ILE A 543 6.75 -1.62 -14.69
C ILE A 543 7.56 -2.26 -13.58
N ALA A 544 8.84 -2.48 -13.85
CA ALA A 544 9.77 -3.08 -12.90
C ALA A 544 11.17 -2.47 -13.00
N ASP A 545 11.91 -2.57 -11.89
CA ASP A 545 13.29 -2.11 -11.78
C ASP A 545 14.23 -3.27 -11.41
N ARG A 546 15.51 -2.98 -11.15
CA ARG A 546 16.55 -3.98 -10.82
C ARG A 546 16.71 -5.07 -11.89
N ARG A 547 16.61 -4.67 -13.15
CA ARG A 547 16.85 -5.49 -14.35
C ARG A 547 18.28 -5.31 -14.88
N ARG A 548 18.87 -4.13 -14.69
CA ARG A 548 20.28 -3.83 -15.01
C ARG A 548 21.19 -3.98 -13.81
N ARG A 549 20.69 -3.72 -12.59
CA ARG A 549 21.46 -3.78 -11.34
C ARG A 549 20.73 -4.65 -10.30
N GLY A 550 21.48 -5.45 -9.57
CA GLY A 550 20.93 -6.24 -8.46
C GLY A 550 20.82 -5.42 -7.18
N PRO A 551 19.90 -5.73 -6.25
CA PRO A 551 19.84 -5.07 -4.96
C PRO A 551 21.15 -5.19 -4.19
N TYR A 552 21.66 -4.07 -3.65
CA TYR A 552 22.98 -4.02 -3.03
C TYR A 552 23.07 -4.85 -1.75
N GLY A 553 24.25 -5.44 -1.49
CA GLY A 553 24.58 -6.07 -0.21
C GLY A 553 25.14 -5.07 0.80
N LEU A 554 25.19 -5.45 2.08
CA LEU A 554 25.80 -4.64 3.14
C LEU A 554 26.89 -5.41 3.90
N SER A 555 27.80 -4.66 4.54
CA SER A 555 28.87 -5.21 5.38
C SER A 555 29.73 -6.27 4.67
N GLY A 556 29.95 -6.10 3.37
CA GLY A 556 30.70 -7.02 2.51
C GLY A 556 29.89 -8.18 1.91
N GLY A 557 28.56 -8.18 2.09
CA GLY A 557 27.66 -9.06 1.34
C GLY A 557 27.55 -8.66 -0.13
N ARG A 558 27.21 -9.63 -0.98
CA ARG A 558 27.04 -9.44 -2.43
C ARG A 558 25.61 -9.06 -2.77
N ALA A 559 25.47 -8.38 -3.90
CA ALA A 559 24.17 -8.04 -4.46
C ALA A 559 23.31 -9.28 -4.79
N GLY A 560 21.99 -9.12 -4.71
CA GLY A 560 21.03 -10.10 -5.21
C GLY A 560 21.07 -10.22 -6.74
N ALA A 561 20.55 -11.32 -7.27
CA ALA A 561 20.40 -11.49 -8.71
C ALA A 561 19.32 -10.53 -9.24
N ARG A 562 19.58 -9.99 -10.44
CA ARG A 562 18.64 -9.14 -11.18
C ARG A 562 17.35 -9.92 -11.49
N GLY A 563 16.25 -9.18 -11.59
CA GLY A 563 15.02 -9.69 -12.17
C GLY A 563 15.09 -9.75 -13.69
N PHE A 564 14.13 -10.40 -14.33
CA PHE A 564 13.95 -10.40 -15.78
C PHE A 564 12.49 -10.71 -16.15
N THR A 565 12.09 -10.33 -17.36
CA THR A 565 10.81 -10.74 -17.95
C THR A 565 11.08 -11.47 -19.27
N ARG A 566 10.32 -12.53 -19.54
CA ARG A 566 10.36 -13.25 -20.81
C ARG A 566 8.95 -13.44 -21.34
N VAL A 567 8.82 -13.31 -22.66
CA VAL A 567 7.59 -13.59 -23.39
C VAL A 567 7.89 -14.70 -24.40
N GLU A 568 6.98 -15.66 -24.45
CA GLU A 568 6.87 -16.72 -25.46
C GLU A 568 5.53 -16.50 -26.17
N GLN A 569 5.56 -16.32 -27.49
CA GLN A 569 4.36 -16.13 -28.30
C GLN A 569 4.08 -17.38 -29.15
N PRO A 570 2.82 -17.70 -29.46
CA PRO A 570 2.52 -18.76 -30.42
C PRO A 570 3.07 -18.38 -31.80
N GLY A 571 3.92 -19.23 -32.39
CA GLY A 571 4.48 -19.01 -33.71
C GLY A 571 3.51 -19.42 -34.84
N PRO A 572 3.74 -18.96 -36.08
CA PRO A 572 2.87 -19.23 -37.24
C PRO A 572 2.74 -20.73 -37.56
N SER A 573 3.75 -21.53 -37.23
CA SER A 573 3.83 -22.97 -37.48
C SER A 573 3.41 -23.84 -36.28
N GLY A 574 2.86 -23.23 -35.22
CA GLY A 574 2.47 -23.92 -33.97
C GLY A 574 3.60 -24.12 -32.95
N ALA A 575 4.86 -23.92 -33.32
CA ALA A 575 5.97 -23.86 -32.37
C ALA A 575 6.01 -22.49 -31.68
N ALA A 576 6.15 -22.45 -30.35
CA ALA A 576 6.23 -21.18 -29.62
C ALA A 576 7.54 -20.44 -29.96
N GLU A 577 7.43 -19.17 -30.32
CA GLU A 577 8.56 -18.29 -30.53
C GLU A 577 8.94 -17.62 -29.22
N ARG A 578 10.16 -17.91 -28.76
CA ARG A 578 10.72 -17.34 -27.54
C ARG A 578 11.63 -16.16 -27.85
N SER A 579 11.45 -15.08 -27.11
CA SER A 579 12.39 -13.97 -27.12
C SER A 579 13.83 -14.44 -26.82
N ARG A 580 14.78 -14.06 -27.69
CA ARG A 580 16.21 -14.42 -27.55
C ARG A 580 16.86 -13.79 -26.33
N ALA A 581 16.41 -12.59 -25.96
CA ALA A 581 16.86 -11.84 -24.80
C ALA A 581 15.67 -11.51 -23.88
N PRO A 582 15.90 -11.26 -22.57
CA PRO A 582 14.88 -10.70 -21.70
C PRO A 582 14.30 -9.40 -22.25
N TRP A 583 13.02 -9.18 -21.99
CA TRP A 583 12.35 -7.92 -22.30
C TRP A 583 12.84 -6.79 -21.37
N PRO A 584 12.70 -5.52 -21.77
CA PRO A 584 13.01 -4.37 -20.92
C PRO A 584 12.30 -4.43 -19.56
N GLY A 585 12.81 -3.70 -18.56
CA GLY A 585 12.18 -3.66 -17.23
C GLY A 585 10.85 -2.91 -17.21
N LYS A 586 10.70 -1.96 -18.13
CA LYS A 586 9.50 -1.15 -18.34
C LYS A 586 9.12 -1.28 -19.81
N PHE A 587 7.98 -1.90 -20.09
CA PHE A 587 7.49 -2.06 -21.47
C PHE A 587 5.97 -2.15 -21.51
N GLN A 588 5.42 -1.87 -22.69
CA GLN A 588 4.02 -2.06 -23.02
C GLN A 588 3.91 -2.74 -24.38
N ALA A 589 3.12 -3.81 -24.49
CA ALA A 589 2.95 -4.56 -25.74
C ALA A 589 1.59 -5.22 -25.83
N ASP A 590 1.07 -5.35 -27.06
CA ASP A 590 -0.09 -6.18 -27.35
C ASP A 590 0.38 -7.62 -27.63
N LEU A 591 -0.09 -8.58 -26.83
CA LEU A 591 0.27 -9.98 -26.93
C LEU A 591 -0.94 -10.82 -27.39
N ALA A 592 -0.68 -11.85 -28.18
CA ALA A 592 -1.71 -12.76 -28.68
C ALA A 592 -2.23 -13.71 -27.58
N ALA A 593 -3.45 -14.22 -27.74
CA ALA A 593 -3.91 -15.37 -26.96
C ALA A 593 -2.96 -16.56 -27.15
N GLY A 594 -2.71 -17.32 -26.09
CA GLY A 594 -1.70 -18.38 -26.04
C GLY A 594 -0.29 -17.89 -25.71
N SER A 595 -0.04 -16.58 -25.63
CA SER A 595 1.27 -16.08 -25.17
C SER A 595 1.51 -16.44 -23.71
N VAL A 596 2.75 -16.83 -23.38
CA VAL A 596 3.19 -17.14 -22.03
C VAL A 596 4.18 -16.08 -21.55
N LEU A 597 3.83 -15.42 -20.44
CA LEU A 597 4.60 -14.36 -19.81
C LEU A 597 5.22 -14.88 -18.51
N THR A 598 6.54 -14.85 -18.40
CA THR A 598 7.29 -15.20 -17.19
C THR A 598 7.96 -13.96 -16.59
N LEU A 599 7.57 -13.59 -15.37
CA LEU A 599 8.22 -12.53 -14.59
C LEU A 599 9.03 -13.16 -13.46
N ALA A 600 10.34 -12.91 -13.47
CA ALA A 600 11.25 -13.29 -12.41
C ALA A 600 11.68 -12.06 -11.63
N SER A 601 11.33 -12.00 -10.33
CA SER A 601 11.70 -10.88 -9.48
C SER A 601 13.16 -10.97 -9.01
N PRO A 602 13.75 -9.83 -8.59
CA PRO A 602 15.09 -9.81 -7.99
C PRO A 602 15.12 -10.53 -6.63
N GLY A 603 16.28 -11.09 -6.30
CA GLY A 603 16.58 -11.52 -4.93
C GLY A 603 17.01 -10.33 -4.06
N GLY A 604 17.09 -10.52 -2.74
CA GLY A 604 17.57 -9.51 -1.80
C GLY A 604 19.10 -9.49 -1.69
N GLY A 605 19.67 -8.39 -1.22
CA GLY A 605 21.10 -8.27 -0.94
C GLY A 605 21.56 -9.17 0.20
N GLY A 606 22.81 -9.67 0.12
CA GLY A 606 23.44 -10.42 1.20
C GLY A 606 24.03 -9.50 2.29
N PHE A 607 24.25 -10.06 3.48
CA PHE A 607 24.85 -9.35 4.62
C PHE A 607 26.11 -10.05 5.11
N GLY A 608 27.17 -9.28 5.35
CA GLY A 608 28.44 -9.80 5.83
C GLY A 608 29.26 -10.51 4.75
N ARG A 609 30.58 -10.54 4.89
CA ARG A 609 31.46 -11.27 3.96
C ARG A 609 31.10 -12.77 3.92
N PRO A 610 30.91 -13.36 2.73
CA PRO A 610 30.68 -14.79 2.59
C PRO A 610 31.83 -15.59 3.21
N ALA A 611 31.53 -16.71 3.87
CA ALA A 611 32.57 -17.64 4.29
C ALA A 611 33.40 -18.09 3.08
N ARG A 612 34.73 -18.05 3.18
CA ARG A 612 35.61 -18.64 2.16
C ARG A 612 35.19 -20.10 2.01
N ARG A 613 34.79 -20.51 0.81
CA ARG A 613 34.53 -21.92 0.49
C ARG A 613 35.81 -22.68 0.84
N ARG A 614 35.85 -23.41 1.95
CA ARG A 614 36.88 -24.44 2.16
C ARG A 614 36.70 -25.40 0.98
N GLY A 615 37.72 -25.53 0.13
CA GLY A 615 37.66 -26.35 -1.06
C GLY A 615 37.18 -27.75 -0.68
N ARG A 616 35.94 -28.07 -1.04
CA ARG A 616 35.48 -29.45 -1.01
C ARG A 616 36.32 -30.13 -2.09
N ARG A 617 37.32 -30.91 -1.69
CA ARG A 617 37.98 -31.87 -2.59
C ARG A 617 36.84 -32.64 -3.24
N VAL A 618 36.66 -32.42 -4.54
CA VAL A 618 35.82 -33.28 -5.37
C VAL A 618 36.51 -34.64 -5.29
N ARG A 619 35.97 -35.55 -4.47
CA ARG A 619 36.32 -36.96 -4.60
C ARG A 619 35.79 -37.37 -5.97
N SER A 620 36.70 -37.44 -6.95
CA SER A 620 36.49 -38.09 -8.23
C SER A 620 36.23 -39.57 -7.96
N GLY A 621 34.99 -39.91 -7.62
CA GLY A 621 34.51 -41.28 -7.66
C GLY A 621 34.38 -41.68 -9.13
N ARG A 622 35.47 -42.21 -9.69
CA ARG A 622 35.40 -43.08 -10.86
C ARG A 622 34.40 -44.19 -10.52
N ARG A 623 33.23 -44.19 -11.15
CA ARG A 623 32.52 -45.44 -11.39
C ARG A 623 33.20 -46.07 -12.60
N ALA A 624 33.67 -47.29 -12.42
CA ALA A 624 34.18 -48.15 -13.47
C ALA A 624 33.71 -49.57 -13.16
N PRO A 625 33.60 -50.42 -14.18
CA PRO A 625 32.74 -50.31 -15.37
C PRO A 625 31.27 -50.65 -15.04
#